data_AF-A0A258LTD0-F1
#
_entry.id   AF-A0A258LTD0-F1
#
_cell.length_a   1.000
_cell.length_b   1.000
_cell.length_c   1.000
_cell.angle_alpha   90.00
_cell.angle_beta   90.00
_cell.angle_gamma   90.00
#
_symmetry.space_group_name_H-M   'P 1'
#
loop_
_entity.id
_entity.type
_entity.pdbx_description
1 polymer ?
#
loop_
_entity_poly.entity_id
_entity_poly.type
_entity_poly.pdbx_seq_one_letter_code
_entity_poly.pdbx_strand_id
1 'polypeptide(L)'
;MFKPFVINPPVFFGSVIIICLFLAVGIAIPEQAGTVFGTLQAKILAGFGWLYLLSVGIFLASVLLLCLGSFGQLKLGPDDSTPDFRFSSWIAMLFAAGMGIGLMFYAVGEPITHFMKPPTAEPRSIAAMREAMSVTFFHWGIHAWAIYAVVGLSLAYFGYRYNLPLTIRSGLYPLLKERINGPIGHAVDIFAIVGTMFGIATSLGLGVSQINAGLNYLVGLPVGPEVQLPLIAVITGLATVSVVTGLDKGVRILSELNLAVAILLMLFVLAMGPTALLFR
;
A
#
# COMPACT_ATOMS: atom_id res chain seq x y z
N MET A 1 -21.05 24.69 6.69
CA MET A 1 -20.62 25.44 5.51
C MET A 1 -19.64 24.57 4.74
N PHE A 2 -20.08 23.90 3.67
CA PHE A 2 -19.18 23.07 2.86
C PHE A 2 -18.15 24.00 2.21
N LYS A 3 -16.86 23.78 2.48
CA LYS A 3 -15.79 24.51 1.78
C LYS A 3 -15.96 24.29 0.27
N PRO A 4 -15.74 25.31 -0.59
CA PRO A 4 -15.82 25.12 -2.02
C PRO A 4 -14.88 24.01 -2.44
N PHE A 5 -15.36 23.11 -3.30
CA PHE A 5 -14.59 22.00 -3.84
C PHE A 5 -13.52 22.56 -4.78
N VAL A 6 -12.28 22.63 -4.31
CA VAL A 6 -11.13 23.11 -5.11
C VAL A 6 -10.48 21.92 -5.79
N ILE A 7 -10.55 21.88 -7.12
CA ILE A 7 -9.82 20.90 -7.94
C ILE A 7 -8.71 21.58 -8.71
N ASN A 8 -7.65 20.83 -8.98
CA ASN A 8 -6.66 21.16 -9.99
C ASN A 8 -7.12 20.52 -11.32
N PRO A 9 -7.73 21.27 -12.26
CA PRO A 9 -8.43 20.67 -13.40
C PRO A 9 -7.54 19.79 -14.30
N PRO A 10 -6.31 20.21 -14.68
CA PRO A 10 -5.39 19.35 -15.44
C PRO A 10 -5.15 17.99 -14.78
N VAL A 11 -4.95 17.98 -13.46
CA VAL A 11 -4.67 16.75 -12.71
C VAL A 11 -5.94 15.89 -12.60
N PHE A 12 -7.06 16.50 -12.22
CA PHE A 12 -8.33 15.79 -12.04
C PHE A 12 -8.79 15.12 -13.34
N PHE A 13 -8.94 15.89 -14.43
CA PHE A 13 -9.38 15.34 -15.71
C PHE A 13 -8.34 14.42 -16.33
N GLY A 14 -7.04 14.74 -16.21
CA GLY A 14 -5.97 13.88 -16.69
C GLY A 14 -5.98 12.49 -16.05
N SER A 15 -6.09 12.42 -14.72
CA SER A 15 -6.19 11.15 -14.00
C SER A 15 -7.46 10.39 -14.35
N VAL A 16 -8.63 11.06 -14.38
CA VAL A 16 -9.91 10.42 -14.72
C VAL A 16 -9.88 9.82 -16.13
N ILE A 17 -9.37 10.56 -17.12
CA ILE A 17 -9.27 10.08 -18.51
C ILE A 17 -8.41 8.82 -18.58
N ILE A 18 -7.24 8.82 -17.94
CA ILE A 18 -6.35 7.65 -17.94
C ILE A 18 -7.03 6.46 -17.25
N ILE A 19 -7.59 6.65 -16.06
CA ILE A 19 -8.27 5.58 -15.32
C ILE A 19 -9.44 5.01 -16.14
N CYS A 20 -10.31 5.86 -16.69
CA CYS A 20 -11.44 5.45 -17.51
C CYS A 20 -11.00 4.72 -18.79
N LEU A 21 -9.89 5.14 -19.43
CA LEU A 21 -9.36 4.46 -20.60
C LEU A 21 -8.93 3.02 -20.28
N PHE A 22 -8.16 2.83 -19.20
CA PHE A 22 -7.74 1.51 -18.76
C PHE A 22 -8.93 0.63 -18.34
N LEU A 23 -9.91 1.21 -17.64
CA LEU A 23 -11.16 0.51 -17.29
C LEU A 23 -11.94 0.09 -18.54
N ALA A 24 -12.09 0.98 -19.52
CA ALA A 24 -12.80 0.69 -20.76
C ALA A 24 -12.15 -0.47 -21.52
N VAL A 25 -10.82 -0.46 -21.64
CA VAL A 25 -10.05 -1.56 -22.27
C VAL A 25 -10.23 -2.85 -21.49
N GLY A 26 -10.11 -2.81 -20.15
CA GLY A 26 -10.25 -3.99 -19.30
C GLY A 26 -11.64 -4.63 -19.33
N ILE A 27 -12.70 -3.83 -19.48
CA ILE A 27 -14.09 -4.30 -19.57
C ILE A 27 -14.41 -4.80 -20.98
N ALA A 28 -13.94 -4.10 -22.01
CA ALA A 28 -14.28 -4.44 -23.39
C ALA A 28 -13.57 -5.72 -23.88
N ILE A 29 -12.31 -5.93 -23.50
CA ILE A 29 -11.48 -7.03 -24.00
C ILE A 29 -10.60 -7.68 -22.89
N PRO A 30 -11.22 -8.27 -21.85
CA PRO A 30 -10.51 -8.70 -20.64
C PRO A 30 -9.39 -9.72 -20.87
N GLU A 31 -9.62 -10.75 -21.69
CA GLU A 31 -8.60 -11.80 -21.95
C GLU A 31 -7.38 -11.25 -22.70
N GLN A 32 -7.62 -10.41 -23.70
CA GLN A 32 -6.57 -9.78 -24.50
C GLN A 32 -5.81 -8.76 -23.67
N ALA A 33 -6.51 -7.94 -22.88
CA ALA A 33 -5.91 -7.01 -21.94
C ALA A 33 -5.02 -7.74 -20.93
N GLY A 34 -5.50 -8.84 -20.33
CA GLY A 34 -4.72 -9.67 -19.41
C GLY A 34 -3.44 -10.23 -20.05
N THR A 35 -3.54 -10.71 -21.29
CA THR A 35 -2.38 -11.22 -22.04
C THR A 35 -1.36 -10.13 -22.34
N VAL A 36 -1.82 -8.96 -22.80
CA VAL A 36 -0.96 -7.80 -23.11
C VAL A 36 -0.28 -7.28 -21.85
N PHE A 37 -1.02 -7.07 -20.76
CA PHE A 37 -0.49 -6.58 -19.50
C PHE A 37 0.50 -7.57 -18.89
N GLY A 38 0.20 -8.87 -18.89
CA GLY A 38 1.11 -9.91 -18.41
C GLY A 38 2.40 -9.98 -19.22
N THR A 39 2.30 -9.89 -20.55
CA THR A 39 3.49 -9.86 -21.43
C THR A 39 4.34 -8.63 -21.19
N LEU A 40 3.71 -7.45 -21.03
CA LEU A 40 4.41 -6.20 -20.76
C LEU A 40 5.10 -6.24 -19.39
N GLN A 41 4.41 -6.73 -18.35
CA GLN A 41 4.97 -6.93 -17.03
C GLN A 41 6.19 -7.85 -17.07
N ALA A 42 6.10 -8.99 -17.75
CA ALA A 42 7.21 -9.94 -17.87
C ALA A 42 8.43 -9.31 -18.59
N LYS A 43 8.21 -8.54 -19.66
CA LYS A 43 9.27 -7.81 -20.37
C LYS A 43 9.93 -6.75 -19.49
N ILE A 44 9.14 -5.99 -18.74
CA ILE A 44 9.66 -4.97 -17.81
C ILE A 44 10.49 -5.65 -16.72
N LEU A 45 10.02 -6.74 -16.12
CA LEU A 45 10.78 -7.45 -15.09
C LEU A 45 12.07 -8.08 -15.64
N ALA A 46 12.04 -8.64 -16.85
CA ALA A 46 13.22 -9.21 -17.48
C ALA A 46 14.31 -8.16 -17.78
N GLY A 47 13.92 -6.97 -18.25
CA GLY A 47 14.87 -5.91 -18.62
C GLY A 47 15.26 -4.98 -17.46
N PHE A 48 14.29 -4.60 -16.64
CA PHE A 48 14.43 -3.58 -15.59
C PHE A 48 14.34 -4.15 -14.16
N GLY A 49 14.22 -5.46 -13.95
CA GLY A 49 14.13 -6.05 -12.60
C GLY A 49 15.30 -5.66 -11.68
N TRP A 50 16.50 -5.53 -12.23
CA TRP A 50 17.68 -5.04 -11.49
C TRP A 50 17.48 -3.60 -10.96
N LEU A 51 16.79 -2.74 -11.72
CA LEU A 51 16.52 -1.36 -11.32
C LEU A 51 15.51 -1.31 -10.17
N TYR A 52 14.53 -2.21 -10.14
CA TYR A 52 13.60 -2.35 -9.01
C TYR A 52 14.38 -2.70 -7.73
N LEU A 53 15.21 -3.74 -7.78
CA LEU A 53 16.03 -4.17 -6.63
C LEU A 53 16.99 -3.08 -6.17
N LEU A 54 17.67 -2.43 -7.12
CA LEU A 54 18.59 -1.34 -6.82
C LEU A 54 17.86 -0.14 -6.19
N SER A 55 16.68 0.23 -6.70
CA SER A 55 15.89 1.34 -6.17
C SER A 55 15.47 1.09 -4.73
N VAL A 56 15.00 -0.12 -4.41
CA VAL A 56 14.67 -0.50 -3.02
C VAL A 56 15.90 -0.42 -2.12
N GLY A 57 17.05 -0.89 -2.59
CA GLY A 57 18.33 -0.74 -1.86
C GLY A 57 18.71 0.71 -1.62
N ILE A 58 18.58 1.58 -2.62
CA ILE A 58 18.84 3.02 -2.51
C ILE A 58 17.88 3.67 -1.52
N PHE A 59 16.58 3.34 -1.54
CA PHE A 59 15.60 3.89 -0.61
C PHE A 59 15.91 3.49 0.83
N LEU A 60 16.22 2.21 1.07
CA LEU A 60 16.62 1.74 2.39
C LEU A 60 17.88 2.44 2.88
N ALA A 61 18.94 2.48 2.06
CA ALA A 61 20.18 3.18 2.40
C ALA A 61 19.93 4.67 2.69
N SER A 62 19.11 5.34 1.89
CA SER A 62 18.78 6.77 2.06
C SER A 62 18.09 7.04 3.39
N VAL A 63 17.09 6.22 3.75
CA VAL A 63 16.38 6.36 5.04
C VAL A 63 17.32 6.10 6.22
N LEU A 64 18.17 5.09 6.13
CA LEU A 64 19.16 4.79 7.18
C LEU A 64 20.19 5.93 7.33
N LEU A 65 20.70 6.47 6.23
CA LEU A 65 21.64 7.60 6.26
C LEU A 65 21.02 8.86 6.86
N LEU A 66 19.76 9.16 6.52
CA LEU A 66 19.05 10.30 7.11
C LEU A 66 18.77 10.10 8.60
N CYS A 67 18.34 8.90 8.99
CA CYS A 67 18.00 8.58 10.38
C CYS A 67 19.22 8.55 11.30
N LEU A 68 20.32 7.95 10.84
CA LEU A 68 21.57 7.83 11.61
C LEU A 68 22.46 9.07 11.52
N GLY A 69 22.24 9.93 10.53
CA GLY A 69 22.97 11.18 10.33
C GLY A 69 22.44 12.34 11.18
N SER A 70 23.03 13.52 10.99
CA SER A 70 22.61 14.76 11.66
C SER A 70 21.18 15.17 11.33
N PHE A 71 20.65 14.75 10.17
CA PHE A 71 19.30 15.07 9.73
C PHE A 71 18.21 14.32 10.50
N GLY A 72 18.53 13.26 11.24
CA GLY A 72 17.56 12.50 12.04
C GLY A 72 16.97 13.29 13.21
N GLN A 73 17.64 14.36 13.64
CA GLN A 73 17.16 15.26 14.71
C GLN A 73 16.25 16.38 14.18
N LEU A 74 16.11 16.49 12.85
CA LEU A 74 15.34 17.57 12.24
C LEU A 74 13.83 17.37 12.47
N LYS A 75 13.17 18.39 13.02
CA LYS A 75 11.72 18.38 13.17
C LYS A 75 11.04 18.58 11.82
N LEU A 76 10.04 17.75 11.52
CA LEU A 76 9.19 17.84 10.32
C LEU A 76 8.10 18.90 10.50
N GLY A 77 8.53 20.15 10.63
CA GLY A 77 7.70 21.32 10.95
C GLY A 77 8.59 22.46 11.43
N PRO A 78 8.03 23.59 11.89
CA PRO A 78 8.79 24.65 12.55
C PRO A 78 9.65 24.15 13.72
N ASP A 79 10.74 24.86 14.07
CA ASP A 79 11.68 24.42 15.12
C ASP A 79 11.03 24.31 16.51
N ASP A 80 10.00 25.11 16.76
CA ASP A 80 9.20 25.13 17.99
C ASP A 80 8.02 24.13 17.97
N SER A 81 7.79 23.43 16.86
CA SER A 81 6.68 22.48 16.76
C SER A 81 6.82 21.28 17.70
N THR A 82 5.68 20.78 18.16
CA THR A 82 5.52 19.58 18.98
C THR A 82 4.59 18.59 18.29
N PRO A 83 4.73 17.26 18.50
CA PRO A 83 3.86 16.28 17.86
C PRO A 83 2.38 16.46 18.21
N ASP A 84 1.50 16.41 17.21
CA ASP A 84 0.04 16.51 17.40
C ASP A 84 -0.55 15.28 18.12
N PHE A 85 0.09 14.11 17.95
CA PHE A 85 -0.32 12.85 18.52
C PHE A 85 0.72 12.32 19.51
N ARG A 86 0.23 11.67 20.57
CA ARG A 86 1.10 10.90 21.47
C ARG A 86 1.76 9.77 20.71
N PHE A 87 2.98 9.41 21.10
CA PHE A 87 3.79 8.39 20.42
C PHE A 87 3.06 7.05 20.26
N SER A 88 2.33 6.59 21.28
CA SER A 88 1.55 5.34 21.22
C SER A 88 0.42 5.38 20.18
N SER A 89 -0.29 6.51 20.09
CA SER A 89 -1.34 6.71 19.09
C SER A 89 -0.76 6.81 17.69
N TRP A 90 0.40 7.47 17.53
CA TRP A 90 1.10 7.55 16.25
C TRP A 90 1.54 6.16 15.75
N ILE A 91 2.11 5.33 16.62
CA ILE A 91 2.45 3.93 16.29
C ILE A 91 1.20 3.15 15.88
N ALA A 92 0.10 3.25 16.63
CA ALA A 92 -1.14 2.56 16.29
C ALA A 92 -1.69 2.97 14.91
N MET A 93 -1.64 4.28 14.60
CA MET A 93 -2.04 4.79 13.28
C MET A 93 -1.12 4.31 12.16
N LEU A 94 0.20 4.22 12.41
CA LEU A 94 1.17 3.71 11.44
C LEU A 94 0.90 2.24 11.10
N PHE A 95 0.66 1.41 12.10
CA PHE A 95 0.30 0.00 11.90
C PHE A 95 -1.05 -0.15 11.20
N ALA A 96 -2.07 0.63 11.58
CA ALA A 96 -3.36 0.55 10.93
C ALA A 96 -3.33 1.00 9.46
N ALA A 97 -2.52 2.02 9.13
CA ALA A 97 -2.34 2.47 7.75
C ALA A 97 -1.51 1.50 6.91
N GLY A 98 -0.49 0.85 7.50
CA GLY A 98 0.40 -0.08 6.81
C GLY A 98 -0.10 -1.52 6.72
N MET A 99 -0.91 -1.98 7.69
CA MET A 99 -1.50 -3.33 7.70
C MET A 99 -2.75 -3.37 6.83
N GLY A 100 -2.53 -3.49 5.52
CA GLY A 100 -3.60 -3.67 4.54
C GLY A 100 -4.10 -5.10 4.42
N ILE A 101 -5.11 -5.28 3.56
CA ILE A 101 -5.63 -6.59 3.10
C ILE A 101 -4.50 -7.50 2.62
N GLY A 102 -3.45 -6.92 2.03
CA GLY A 102 -2.27 -7.65 1.58
C GLY A 102 -1.65 -8.53 2.67
N LEU A 103 -1.57 -8.06 3.92
CA LEU A 103 -1.02 -8.87 5.01
C LEU A 103 -1.94 -10.04 5.35
N MET A 104 -3.26 -9.83 5.41
CA MET A 104 -4.23 -10.91 5.67
C MET A 104 -4.28 -11.96 4.55
N PHE A 105 -4.03 -11.56 3.31
CA PHE A 105 -4.04 -12.45 2.14
C PHE A 105 -2.70 -13.19 2.00
N TYR A 106 -1.59 -12.45 2.00
CA TYR A 106 -0.26 -12.99 1.71
C TYR A 106 0.48 -13.53 2.93
N ALA A 107 0.11 -13.19 4.17
CA ALA A 107 0.78 -13.75 5.36
C ALA A 107 0.70 -15.28 5.42
N VAL A 108 -0.35 -15.87 4.84
CA VAL A 108 -0.48 -17.34 4.70
C VAL A 108 -0.13 -17.78 3.28
N GLY A 109 -0.64 -17.08 2.26
CA GLY A 109 -0.49 -17.49 0.86
C GLY A 109 0.95 -17.48 0.36
N GLU A 110 1.73 -16.46 0.73
CA GLU A 110 3.09 -16.26 0.21
C GLU A 110 4.10 -17.28 0.79
N PRO A 111 4.18 -17.49 2.13
CA PRO A 111 5.06 -18.53 2.68
C PRO A 111 4.73 -19.93 2.15
N ILE A 112 3.45 -20.27 2.02
CA ILE A 112 3.04 -21.57 1.46
C ILE A 112 3.47 -21.69 0.00
N THR A 113 3.32 -20.62 -0.79
CA THR A 113 3.74 -20.61 -2.19
C THR A 113 5.25 -20.80 -2.31
N HIS A 114 6.05 -20.08 -1.50
CA HIS A 114 7.51 -20.24 -1.49
C HIS A 114 7.98 -21.57 -0.91
N PHE A 115 7.24 -22.18 0.02
CA PHE A 115 7.54 -23.53 0.50
C PHE A 115 7.35 -24.58 -0.61
N MET A 116 6.37 -24.36 -1.49
CA MET A 116 6.02 -25.26 -2.59
C MET A 116 6.88 -25.04 -3.83
N LYS A 117 7.32 -23.80 -4.06
CA LYS A 117 8.19 -23.39 -5.18
C LYS A 117 9.26 -22.42 -4.68
N PRO A 118 10.20 -22.89 -3.86
CA PRO A 118 11.29 -22.07 -3.36
C PRO A 118 12.23 -21.65 -4.50
N PRO A 119 12.91 -20.49 -4.38
CA PRO A 119 13.89 -20.06 -5.37
C PRO A 119 15.08 -21.00 -5.54
N THR A 120 15.60 -21.58 -4.43
CA THR A 120 16.85 -22.36 -4.47
C THR A 120 16.77 -23.72 -3.76
N ALA A 121 15.96 -23.87 -2.72
CA ALA A 121 15.83 -25.13 -1.98
C ALA A 121 15.02 -26.20 -2.72
N GLU A 122 15.11 -27.45 -2.26
CA GLU A 122 14.21 -28.51 -2.69
C GLU A 122 12.78 -28.24 -2.19
N PRO A 123 11.74 -28.26 -3.07
CA PRO A 123 10.36 -28.04 -2.70
C PRO A 123 9.91 -28.90 -1.50
N ARG A 124 9.12 -28.31 -0.60
CA ARG A 124 8.56 -28.96 0.60
C ARG A 124 9.59 -29.52 1.59
N SER A 125 10.86 -29.12 1.51
CA SER A 125 11.91 -29.51 2.46
C SER A 125 11.99 -28.56 3.66
N ILE A 126 12.72 -28.95 4.71
CA ILE A 126 13.02 -28.07 5.86
C ILE A 126 13.80 -26.82 5.40
N ALA A 127 14.68 -26.96 4.39
CA ALA A 127 15.39 -25.83 3.81
C ALA A 127 14.41 -24.85 3.11
N ALA A 128 13.44 -25.37 2.35
CA ALA A 128 12.41 -24.55 1.72
C ALA A 128 11.52 -23.83 2.73
N MET A 129 11.24 -24.43 3.90
CA MET A 129 10.50 -23.76 4.96
C MET A 129 11.22 -22.50 5.46
N ARG A 130 12.54 -22.60 5.68
CA ARG A 130 13.38 -21.46 6.12
C ARG A 130 13.53 -20.40 5.04
N GLU A 131 13.75 -20.83 3.80
CA GLU A 131 13.86 -19.92 2.65
C GLU A 131 12.54 -19.17 2.41
N ALA A 132 11.40 -19.87 2.49
CA ALA A 132 10.08 -19.27 2.34
C ALA A 132 9.84 -18.13 3.34
N MET A 133 10.12 -18.37 4.63
CA MET A 133 10.01 -17.33 5.65
C MET A 133 10.99 -16.19 5.40
N SER A 134 12.22 -16.48 4.98
CA SER A 134 13.23 -15.45 4.69
C SER A 134 12.80 -14.53 3.54
N VAL A 135 12.24 -15.10 2.46
CA VAL A 135 11.73 -14.34 1.32
C VAL A 135 10.51 -13.50 1.72
N THR A 136 9.56 -14.07 2.47
CA THR A 136 8.40 -13.31 2.95
C THR A 136 8.82 -12.17 3.88
N PHE A 137 9.76 -12.39 4.80
CA PHE A 137 10.30 -11.30 5.62
C PHE A 137 11.07 -10.26 4.81
N PHE A 138 11.72 -10.65 3.72
CA PHE A 138 12.35 -9.69 2.81
C PHE A 138 11.32 -8.79 2.13
N HIS A 139 10.21 -9.34 1.64
CA HIS A 139 9.14 -8.58 0.98
C HIS A 139 8.34 -7.68 1.93
N TRP A 140 8.04 -8.16 3.15
CA TRP A 140 7.19 -7.45 4.11
C TRP A 140 7.96 -6.75 5.25
N GLY A 141 9.28 -6.85 5.24
CA GLY A 141 10.17 -6.24 6.22
C GLY A 141 10.56 -4.81 5.87
N ILE A 142 11.72 -4.39 6.38
CA ILE A 142 12.21 -3.00 6.31
C ILE A 142 12.30 -2.42 4.89
N HIS A 143 12.46 -3.27 3.87
CA HIS A 143 12.58 -2.86 2.48
C HIS A 143 11.29 -2.18 1.97
N ALA A 144 10.12 -2.76 2.24
CA ALA A 144 8.84 -2.16 1.86
C ALA A 144 8.59 -0.85 2.63
N TRP A 145 8.87 -0.86 3.93
CA TRP A 145 8.70 0.31 4.79
C TRP A 145 9.64 1.46 4.41
N ALA A 146 10.84 1.18 3.89
CA ALA A 146 11.74 2.22 3.41
C ALA A 146 11.15 3.03 2.27
N ILE A 147 10.40 2.40 1.35
CA ILE A 147 9.72 3.10 0.25
C ILE A 147 8.69 4.09 0.82
N TYR A 148 7.88 3.64 1.78
CA TYR A 148 6.90 4.51 2.45
C TYR A 148 7.58 5.62 3.24
N ALA A 149 8.68 5.33 3.92
CA ALA A 149 9.44 6.32 4.67
C ALA A 149 10.01 7.40 3.75
N VAL A 150 10.59 7.06 2.59
CA VAL A 150 11.10 8.06 1.63
C VAL A 150 9.98 9.00 1.16
N VAL A 151 8.85 8.43 0.71
CA VAL A 151 7.71 9.23 0.21
C VAL A 151 7.09 10.06 1.34
N GLY A 152 6.89 9.46 2.51
CA GLY A 152 6.34 10.11 3.69
C GLY A 152 7.22 11.25 4.20
N LEU A 153 8.54 11.04 4.27
CA LEU A 153 9.51 12.09 4.63
C LEU A 153 9.51 13.23 3.61
N SER A 154 9.47 12.91 2.32
CA SER A 154 9.40 13.93 1.27
C SER A 154 8.15 14.80 1.44
N LEU A 155 6.97 14.20 1.55
CA LEU A 155 5.72 14.94 1.74
C LEU A 155 5.69 15.72 3.06
N ALA A 156 6.15 15.11 4.16
CA ALA A 156 6.15 15.76 5.47
C ALA A 156 7.13 16.94 5.51
N TYR A 157 8.33 16.79 4.95
CA TYR A 157 9.32 17.86 4.92
C TYR A 157 8.82 19.03 4.05
N PHE A 158 8.42 18.77 2.81
CA PHE A 158 7.99 19.86 1.93
C PHE A 158 6.64 20.47 2.34
N GLY A 159 5.74 19.66 2.90
CA GLY A 159 4.45 20.10 3.40
C GLY A 159 4.55 20.92 4.67
N TYR A 160 5.22 20.39 5.71
CA TYR A 160 5.20 21.01 7.05
C TYR A 160 6.38 21.96 7.32
N ARG A 161 7.55 21.74 6.70
CA ARG A 161 8.73 22.63 6.87
C ARG A 161 8.78 23.74 5.82
N TYR A 162 8.50 23.41 4.55
CA TYR A 162 8.51 24.36 3.43
C TYR A 162 7.16 25.00 3.13
N ASN A 163 6.09 24.56 3.81
CA ASN A 163 4.73 25.06 3.62
C ASN A 163 4.23 24.97 2.18
N LEU A 164 4.66 23.93 1.45
CA LEU A 164 4.16 23.61 0.12
C LEU A 164 2.89 22.74 0.20
N PRO A 165 2.07 22.67 -0.85
CA PRO A 165 0.90 21.78 -0.88
C PRO A 165 1.32 20.32 -0.61
N LEU A 166 0.50 19.57 0.13
CA LEU A 166 0.69 18.13 0.38
C LEU A 166 0.39 17.30 -0.87
N THR A 167 1.24 17.44 -1.90
CA THR A 167 1.15 16.79 -3.21
C THR A 167 2.50 16.20 -3.60
N ILE A 168 2.51 15.11 -4.37
CA ILE A 168 3.75 14.39 -4.72
C ILE A 168 4.70 15.29 -5.50
N ARG A 169 4.19 16.17 -6.37
CA ARG A 169 5.00 17.17 -7.08
C ARG A 169 5.81 18.09 -6.14
N SER A 170 5.35 18.35 -4.91
CA SER A 170 6.06 19.20 -3.95
C SER A 170 7.38 18.57 -3.51
N GLY A 171 7.44 17.24 -3.47
CA GLY A 171 8.66 16.47 -3.22
C GLY A 171 9.77 16.73 -4.26
N LEU A 172 9.41 17.19 -5.45
CA LEU A 172 10.33 17.49 -6.54
C LEU A 172 10.72 18.96 -6.61
N TYR A 173 10.26 19.79 -5.67
CA TYR A 173 10.59 21.21 -5.63
C TYR A 173 12.11 21.51 -5.66
N PRO A 174 13.00 20.76 -4.98
CA PRO A 174 14.45 21.01 -5.06
C PRO A 174 15.02 20.90 -6.49
N LEU A 175 14.43 20.03 -7.32
CA LEU A 175 14.89 19.76 -8.68
C LEU A 175 14.19 20.64 -9.70
N LEU A 176 12.87 20.82 -9.55
CA LEU A 176 12.01 21.49 -10.54
C LEU A 176 11.69 22.95 -10.18
N LYS A 177 11.89 23.36 -8.92
CA LYS A 177 11.53 24.68 -8.39
C LYS A 177 10.10 25.05 -8.77
N GLU A 178 9.87 26.26 -9.26
CA GLU A 178 8.54 26.74 -9.69
C GLU A 178 7.88 25.90 -10.81
N ARG A 179 8.64 25.05 -11.52
CA ARG A 179 8.08 24.18 -12.58
C ARG A 179 7.15 23.09 -12.01
N ILE A 180 7.13 22.87 -10.70
CA ILE A 180 6.13 22.00 -10.06
C ILE A 180 4.70 22.51 -10.27
N ASN A 181 4.52 23.81 -10.50
CA ASN A 181 3.21 24.42 -10.76
C ASN A 181 2.79 24.30 -12.23
N GLY A 182 3.66 23.78 -13.10
CA GLY A 182 3.42 23.61 -14.53
C GLY A 182 3.13 22.17 -14.96
N PRO A 183 3.18 21.90 -16.28
CA PRO A 183 2.81 20.62 -16.87
C PRO A 183 3.56 19.40 -16.30
N ILE A 184 4.84 19.57 -15.97
CA ILE A 184 5.67 18.49 -15.43
C ILE A 184 5.16 18.08 -14.03
N GLY A 185 4.84 19.05 -13.18
CA GLY A 185 4.29 18.75 -11.86
C GLY A 185 2.89 18.14 -11.93
N HIS A 186 2.07 18.57 -12.89
CA HIS A 186 0.77 17.93 -13.15
C HIS A 186 0.93 16.47 -13.60
N ALA A 187 1.87 16.16 -14.48
CA ALA A 187 2.15 14.79 -14.90
C ALA A 187 2.55 13.89 -13.73
N VAL A 188 3.35 14.41 -12.79
CA VAL A 188 3.77 13.68 -11.59
C VAL A 188 2.57 13.37 -10.68
N ASP A 189 1.72 14.36 -10.41
CA ASP A 189 0.52 14.14 -9.59
C ASP A 189 -0.48 13.20 -10.29
N ILE A 190 -0.63 13.30 -11.61
CA ILE A 190 -1.47 12.38 -12.40
C ILE A 190 -0.96 10.94 -12.25
N PHE A 191 0.35 10.74 -12.44
CA PHE A 191 0.97 9.42 -12.29
C PHE A 191 0.77 8.86 -10.87
N ALA A 192 0.93 9.70 -9.85
CA ALA A 192 0.72 9.31 -8.46
C ALA A 192 -0.74 8.90 -8.18
N ILE A 193 -1.73 9.65 -8.68
CA ILE A 193 -3.15 9.33 -8.52
C ILE A 193 -3.50 8.03 -9.25
N VAL A 194 -3.03 7.87 -10.48
CA VAL A 194 -3.25 6.66 -11.29
C VAL A 194 -2.64 5.43 -10.58
N GLY A 195 -1.40 5.53 -10.14
CA GLY A 195 -0.72 4.45 -9.40
C GLY A 195 -1.42 4.11 -8.09
N THR A 196 -1.86 5.11 -7.34
CA THR A 196 -2.62 4.92 -6.09
C THR A 196 -3.95 4.21 -6.36
N MET A 197 -4.68 4.64 -7.40
CA MET A 197 -5.97 4.05 -7.77
C MET A 197 -5.83 2.56 -8.10
N PHE A 198 -4.86 2.19 -8.95
CA PHE A 198 -4.63 0.78 -9.30
C PHE A 198 -4.14 -0.06 -8.12
N GLY A 199 -3.33 0.52 -7.24
CA GLY A 199 -2.91 -0.13 -5.99
C GLY A 199 -4.09 -0.42 -5.07
N ILE A 200 -4.96 0.56 -4.83
CA ILE A 200 -6.18 0.40 -4.02
C ILE A 200 -7.12 -0.63 -4.65
N ALA A 201 -7.34 -0.56 -5.97
CA ALA A 201 -8.22 -1.49 -6.69
C ALA A 201 -7.75 -2.95 -6.54
N THR A 202 -6.44 -3.19 -6.65
CA THR A 202 -5.85 -4.53 -6.47
C THR A 202 -6.08 -5.05 -5.06
N SER A 203 -5.78 -4.23 -4.04
CA SER A 203 -5.97 -4.58 -2.63
C SER A 203 -7.45 -4.88 -2.31
N LEU A 204 -8.37 -4.04 -2.78
CA LEU A 204 -9.81 -4.23 -2.61
C LEU A 204 -10.30 -5.51 -3.28
N GLY A 205 -9.86 -5.80 -4.51
CA GLY A 205 -10.21 -7.01 -5.24
C GLY A 205 -9.77 -8.29 -4.52
N LEU A 206 -8.53 -8.31 -4.00
CA LEU A 206 -8.03 -9.42 -3.19
C LEU A 206 -8.84 -9.60 -1.90
N GLY A 207 -9.19 -8.51 -1.23
CA GLY A 207 -9.96 -8.56 0.03
C GLY A 207 -11.38 -9.08 -0.18
N VAL A 208 -12.04 -8.64 -1.24
CA VAL A 208 -13.37 -9.14 -1.61
C VAL A 208 -13.30 -10.62 -2.00
N SER A 209 -12.26 -11.04 -2.72
CA SER A 209 -12.05 -12.45 -3.05
C SER A 209 -11.86 -13.29 -1.79
N GLN A 210 -11.11 -12.78 -0.80
CA GLN A 210 -10.92 -13.45 0.49
C GLN A 210 -12.21 -13.55 1.31
N ILE A 211 -13.02 -12.47 1.35
CA ILE A 211 -14.33 -12.48 2.01
C ILE A 211 -15.26 -13.48 1.32
N ASN A 212 -15.32 -13.47 -0.02
CA ASN A 212 -16.18 -14.39 -0.76
C ASN A 212 -15.79 -15.85 -0.54
N ALA A 213 -14.48 -16.17 -0.48
CA ALA A 213 -14.00 -17.50 -0.13
C ALA A 213 -14.38 -17.90 1.31
N GLY A 214 -14.29 -16.97 2.26
CA GLY A 214 -14.74 -17.21 3.64
C GLY A 214 -16.25 -17.46 3.73
N LEU A 215 -17.06 -16.69 3.00
CA LEU A 215 -18.51 -16.90 2.92
C LEU A 215 -18.86 -18.22 2.23
N ASN A 216 -18.14 -18.61 1.20
CA ASN A 216 -18.30 -19.92 0.58
C ASN A 216 -18.07 -21.04 1.60
N TYR A 217 -17.00 -20.94 2.39
CA TYR A 217 -16.68 -21.92 3.43
C TYR A 217 -17.73 -21.99 4.55
N LEU A 218 -18.24 -20.83 5.01
CA LEU A 218 -19.15 -20.75 6.16
C LEU A 218 -20.62 -21.01 5.81
N VAL A 219 -21.08 -20.48 4.67
CA VAL A 219 -22.51 -20.45 4.31
C VAL A 219 -22.79 -20.94 2.89
N GLY A 220 -21.78 -21.43 2.15
CA GLY A 220 -21.96 -22.06 0.84
C GLY A 220 -22.20 -21.12 -0.33
N LEU A 221 -22.02 -19.80 -0.16
CA LEU A 221 -22.20 -18.84 -1.26
C LEU A 221 -21.21 -19.08 -2.41
N PRO A 222 -21.61 -18.97 -3.69
CA PRO A 222 -20.71 -19.22 -4.82
C PRO A 222 -19.54 -18.21 -4.84
N VAL A 223 -18.39 -18.67 -5.33
CA VAL A 223 -17.22 -17.81 -5.55
C VAL A 223 -17.27 -17.27 -6.98
N GLY A 224 -17.47 -15.95 -7.12
CA GLY A 224 -17.53 -15.33 -8.44
C GLY A 224 -18.11 -13.91 -8.45
N PRO A 225 -18.20 -13.29 -9.64
CA PRO A 225 -18.62 -11.90 -9.80
C PRO A 225 -20.00 -11.58 -9.19
N GLU A 226 -20.91 -12.56 -9.16
CA GLU A 226 -22.25 -12.41 -8.60
C GLU A 226 -22.25 -12.03 -7.11
N VAL A 227 -21.26 -12.52 -6.35
CA VAL A 227 -21.11 -12.18 -4.92
C VAL A 227 -20.08 -11.06 -4.74
N GLN A 228 -19.01 -11.06 -5.54
CA GLN A 228 -17.94 -10.07 -5.41
C GLN A 228 -18.37 -8.65 -5.78
N LEU A 229 -19.16 -8.44 -6.84
CA LEU A 229 -19.59 -7.11 -7.28
C LEU A 229 -20.49 -6.42 -6.23
N PRO A 230 -21.52 -7.08 -5.65
CA PRO A 230 -22.27 -6.50 -4.53
C PRO A 230 -21.40 -6.19 -3.32
N LEU A 231 -20.45 -7.06 -2.96
CA LEU A 231 -19.52 -6.80 -1.85
C LEU A 231 -18.66 -5.55 -2.09
N ILE A 232 -18.11 -5.40 -3.31
CA ILE A 232 -17.36 -4.19 -3.71
C ILE A 232 -18.24 -2.95 -3.57
N ALA A 233 -19.48 -2.99 -4.07
CA ALA A 233 -20.40 -1.86 -4.02
C ALA A 233 -20.71 -1.45 -2.57
N VAL A 234 -20.97 -2.43 -1.69
CA VAL A 234 -21.23 -2.19 -0.26
C VAL A 234 -20.01 -1.60 0.44
N ILE A 235 -18.83 -2.22 0.30
CA ILE A 235 -17.60 -1.76 0.96
C ILE A 235 -17.23 -0.35 0.49
N THR A 236 -17.30 -0.10 -0.82
CA THR A 236 -17.01 1.22 -1.41
C THR A 236 -18.02 2.27 -0.97
N GLY A 237 -19.30 1.90 -0.89
CA GLY A 237 -20.36 2.78 -0.38
C GLY A 237 -20.12 3.16 1.08
N LEU A 238 -19.80 2.20 1.95
CA LEU A 238 -19.47 2.45 3.36
C LEU A 238 -18.23 3.34 3.49
N ALA A 239 -17.17 3.09 2.69
CA ALA A 239 -15.98 3.91 2.67
C ALA A 239 -16.29 5.36 2.23
N THR A 240 -17.15 5.53 1.22
CA THR A 240 -17.56 6.85 0.74
C THR A 240 -18.36 7.62 1.80
N VAL A 241 -19.31 6.95 2.45
CA VAL A 241 -20.04 7.54 3.59
C VAL A 241 -19.07 7.97 4.68
N SER A 242 -18.11 7.10 5.05
CA SER A 242 -17.09 7.43 6.07
C SER A 242 -16.27 8.66 5.73
N VAL A 243 -15.90 8.86 4.46
CA VAL A 243 -15.14 10.04 4.01
C VAL A 243 -16.02 11.29 4.08
N VAL A 244 -17.28 11.21 3.64
CA VAL A 244 -18.22 12.34 3.63
C VAL A 244 -18.62 12.77 5.04
N THR A 245 -18.77 11.83 5.98
CA THR A 245 -19.18 12.12 7.37
C THR A 245 -18.06 12.68 8.25
N GLY A 246 -16.82 12.73 7.77
CA GLY A 246 -15.67 13.24 8.50
C GLY A 246 -14.77 12.12 9.02
N LEU A 247 -13.52 12.13 8.54
CA LEU A 247 -12.55 11.04 8.69
C LEU A 247 -11.94 10.92 10.10
N ASP A 248 -11.83 12.04 10.81
CA ASP A 248 -10.88 12.18 11.94
C ASP A 248 -11.17 11.26 13.13
N LYS A 249 -12.45 11.08 13.50
CA LYS A 249 -12.82 10.18 14.60
C LYS A 249 -13.03 8.73 14.13
N GLY A 250 -13.62 8.56 12.94
CA GLY A 250 -13.97 7.24 12.40
C GLY A 250 -12.72 6.40 12.10
N VAL A 251 -11.72 6.99 11.42
CA VAL A 251 -10.49 6.27 11.09
C VAL A 251 -9.73 5.84 12.33
N ARG A 252 -9.67 6.69 13.35
CA ARG A 252 -8.99 6.31 14.60
C ARG A 252 -9.62 5.10 15.27
N ILE A 253 -10.94 5.10 15.46
CA ILE A 253 -11.64 3.99 16.14
C ILE A 253 -11.55 2.71 15.30
N LEU A 254 -11.78 2.80 13.99
CA LEU A 254 -11.66 1.65 13.10
C LEU A 254 -10.23 1.09 13.07
N SER A 255 -9.23 1.97 13.09
CA SER A 255 -7.81 1.59 13.16
C SER A 255 -7.47 0.87 14.47
N GLU A 256 -7.91 1.40 15.61
CA GLU A 256 -7.69 0.80 16.93
C GLU A 256 -8.39 -0.57 17.05
N LEU A 257 -9.63 -0.70 16.56
CA LEU A 257 -10.36 -1.96 16.52
C LEU A 257 -9.72 -2.98 15.58
N ASN A 258 -9.31 -2.57 14.38
CA ASN A 258 -8.62 -3.44 13.43
C ASN A 258 -7.32 -3.99 14.03
N LEU A 259 -6.52 -3.13 14.67
CA LEU A 259 -5.30 -3.54 15.34
C LEU A 259 -5.58 -4.52 16.48
N ALA A 260 -6.61 -4.26 17.29
CA ALA A 260 -7.00 -5.17 18.37
C ALA A 260 -7.41 -6.56 17.83
N VAL A 261 -8.24 -6.61 16.79
CA VAL A 261 -8.66 -7.88 16.16
C VAL A 261 -7.47 -8.61 15.55
N ALA A 262 -6.57 -7.91 14.86
CA ALA A 262 -5.36 -8.50 14.29
C ALA A 262 -4.44 -9.11 15.36
N ILE A 263 -4.22 -8.40 16.46
CA ILE A 263 -3.42 -8.90 17.59
C ILE A 263 -4.10 -10.12 18.23
N LEU A 264 -5.41 -10.06 18.46
CA LEU A 264 -6.15 -11.20 19.01
C LEU A 264 -6.08 -12.42 18.12
N LEU A 265 -6.20 -12.25 16.79
CA LEU A 265 -6.06 -13.34 15.83
C LEU A 265 -4.63 -13.91 15.84
N MET A 266 -3.62 -13.06 15.88
CA MET A 266 -2.22 -13.48 15.98
C MET A 266 -1.99 -14.31 17.26
N LEU A 267 -2.47 -13.82 18.41
CA LEU A 267 -2.36 -14.54 19.69
C LEU A 267 -3.12 -15.86 19.68
N PHE A 268 -4.31 -15.88 19.06
CA PHE A 268 -5.09 -17.09 18.87
C PHE A 268 -4.33 -18.14 18.04
N VAL A 269 -3.77 -17.75 16.89
CA VAL A 269 -2.96 -18.64 16.05
C VAL A 269 -1.69 -19.09 16.76
N LEU A 270 -1.04 -18.20 17.54
CA LEU A 270 0.14 -18.55 18.32
C LEU A 270 -0.17 -19.59 19.41
N ALA A 271 -1.33 -19.46 20.07
CA ALA A 271 -1.75 -20.34 21.16
C ALA A 271 -2.34 -21.68 20.68
N MET A 272 -3.10 -21.67 19.58
CA MET A 272 -3.77 -22.87 19.03
C MET A 272 -2.94 -23.57 17.94
N GLY A 273 -1.95 -22.88 17.36
CA GLY A 273 -1.04 -23.41 16.36
C GLY A 273 0.18 -24.12 16.97
N PRO A 274 1.14 -24.56 16.13
CA PRO A 274 2.34 -25.24 16.59
C PRO A 274 3.34 -24.22 17.17
N THR A 275 3.09 -23.72 18.39
CA THR A 275 3.85 -22.63 19.03
C THR A 275 5.36 -22.86 19.00
N ALA A 276 5.82 -24.07 19.33
CA ALA A 276 7.25 -24.41 19.33
C ALA A 276 7.89 -24.35 17.93
N LEU A 277 7.12 -24.59 16.87
CA LEU A 277 7.59 -24.44 15.48
C LEU A 277 7.62 -22.98 15.07
N LEU A 278 6.63 -22.17 15.48
CA LEU A 278 6.55 -20.74 15.15
C LEU A 278 7.70 -19.91 15.76
N PHE A 279 8.22 -20.34 16.92
CA PHE A 279 9.37 -19.70 17.57
C PHE A 279 10.74 -20.19 17.08
N ARG A 280 10.80 -21.17 16.17
CA ARG A 280 12.05 -21.72 15.60
C ARG A 280 12.40 -21.08 14.27
#